data_AF-A0A1A5D8C2-F1
#
_entry.id   AF-A0A1A5D8C2-F1
#
_cell.length_a   1.000
_cell.length_b   1.000
_cell.length_c   1.000
_cell.angle_alpha   90.00
_cell.angle_beta   90.00
_cell.angle_gamma   90.00
#
_symmetry.space_group_name_H-M   'P 1'
#
loop_
_entity.id
_entity.type
_entity.pdbx_description
1 polymer ?
#
loop_
_entity_poly.entity_id
_entity_poly.type
_entity_poly.pdbx_seq_one_letter_code
_entity_poly.pdbx_strand_id
1 'polypeptide(L)'
;MMPKDKLANYKPAEQREKDLRLALLRIQKGRAHTRETKVSIAAVAREAGVSTALIYNHYPAIAEAIRDAQGRSSRAMRDVKHQDLLAERKKSKAYREEIAELRAKIAHLASINEVLLDDNRVLKAKMADPKVVDLTTKAPHG
;
A
#
# COMPACT_ATOMS: atom_id res chain seq x y z
N MET A 1 42.07 -51.33 -10.71
CA MET A 1 41.51 -51.55 -9.35
C MET A 1 41.53 -50.20 -8.65
N MET A 2 40.39 -49.62 -8.29
CA MET A 2 40.31 -48.27 -7.70
C MET A 2 40.00 -48.36 -6.20
N PRO A 3 40.83 -47.80 -5.30
CA PRO A 3 40.42 -47.51 -3.93
C PRO A 3 39.84 -46.10 -3.84
N LYS A 4 38.77 -45.99 -3.04
CA LYS A 4 37.86 -44.86 -2.91
C LYS A 4 38.35 -43.87 -1.84
N ASP A 5 39.03 -42.80 -2.24
CA ASP A 5 39.26 -41.65 -1.35
C ASP A 5 38.52 -40.41 -1.86
N LYS A 6 37.19 -40.44 -1.78
CA LYS A 6 36.42 -39.21 -1.66
C LYS A 6 36.41 -38.82 -0.19
N LEU A 7 37.47 -38.16 0.26
CA LEU A 7 37.48 -37.47 1.55
C LEU A 7 36.26 -36.54 1.58
N ALA A 8 35.24 -36.90 2.34
CA ALA A 8 34.10 -36.05 2.59
C ALA A 8 34.63 -34.80 3.28
N ASN A 9 34.64 -33.69 2.54
CA ASN A 9 35.20 -32.41 2.94
C ASN A 9 34.30 -31.77 4.03
N TYR A 10 34.32 -32.36 5.23
CA TYR A 10 33.47 -31.98 6.36
C TYR A 10 34.04 -30.75 7.04
N LYS A 11 33.42 -29.58 6.82
CA LYS A 11 33.79 -28.38 7.61
C LYS A 11 33.49 -28.64 9.10
N PRO A 12 34.36 -28.17 10.01
CA PRO A 12 34.11 -28.19 11.46
C PRO A 12 32.75 -27.58 11.82
N ALA A 13 32.12 -28.11 12.87
CA ALA A 13 30.78 -27.70 13.29
C ALA A 13 30.68 -26.19 13.57
N GLU A 14 31.71 -25.60 14.19
CA GLU A 14 31.79 -24.16 14.47
C GLU A 14 31.84 -23.32 13.20
N GLN A 15 32.61 -23.74 12.19
CA GLN A 15 32.72 -23.01 10.93
C GLN A 15 31.38 -23.01 10.20
N ARG A 16 30.64 -24.12 10.31
CA ARG A 16 29.31 -24.23 9.72
C ARG A 16 28.26 -23.40 10.45
N GLU A 17 28.36 -23.33 11.77
CA GLU A 17 27.51 -22.45 12.58
C GLU A 17 27.71 -20.98 12.19
N LYS A 18 28.96 -20.56 11.97
CA LYS A 18 29.30 -19.22 11.47
C LYS A 18 28.73 -18.99 10.06
N ASP A 19 28.86 -19.97 9.16
CA ASP A 19 28.29 -19.89 7.80
C ASP A 19 26.75 -19.72 7.85
N LEU A 20 26.05 -20.45 8.73
CA LEU A 20 24.61 -20.35 8.90
C LEU A 20 24.16 -19.01 9.48
N ARG A 21 24.88 -18.48 10.48
CA ARG A 21 24.65 -17.13 11.01
C ARG A 21 24.86 -16.07 9.93
N LEU A 22 25.90 -16.21 9.12
CA LEU A 22 26.18 -15.29 8.02
C LEU A 22 25.09 -15.34 6.95
N ALA A 23 24.59 -16.52 6.60
CA ALA A 23 23.47 -16.70 5.68
C ALA A 23 22.19 -16.02 6.19
N LEU A 24 21.86 -16.18 7.48
CA LEU A 24 20.74 -15.47 8.11
C LEU A 24 20.87 -13.94 7.98
N LEU A 25 22.05 -13.39 8.30
CA LEU A 25 22.31 -11.95 8.19
C LEU A 25 22.24 -11.44 6.75
N ARG A 26 22.71 -12.24 5.78
CA ARG A 26 22.62 -11.90 4.35
C ARG A 26 21.18 -11.79 3.88
N ILE A 27 20.32 -12.74 4.26
CA ILE A 27 18.88 -12.71 3.92
C ILE A 27 18.21 -11.51 4.59
N GLN A 28 18.49 -11.25 5.87
CA GLN A 28 17.94 -10.08 6.58
C GLN A 28 18.31 -8.75 5.91
N LYS A 29 19.54 -8.63 5.39
CA LYS A 29 20.02 -7.42 4.70
C LYS A 29 19.69 -7.40 3.20
N GLY A 30 18.95 -8.37 2.68
CA GLY A 30 18.59 -8.46 1.26
C GLY A 30 19.77 -8.73 0.31
N ARG A 31 20.88 -9.27 0.83
CA ARG A 31 22.11 -9.59 0.08
C ARG A 31 22.31 -11.10 -0.07
N ALA A 32 21.22 -11.87 -0.05
CA ALA A 32 21.25 -13.31 -0.25
C ALA A 32 21.62 -13.65 -1.70
N HIS A 33 22.50 -14.63 -1.89
CA HIS A 33 22.88 -15.13 -3.21
C HIS A 33 21.70 -15.84 -3.88
N THR A 34 20.81 -16.45 -3.10
CA THR A 34 19.59 -17.12 -3.58
C THR A 34 18.45 -16.16 -3.95
N ARG A 35 18.65 -14.83 -3.83
CA ARG A 35 17.64 -13.78 -4.05
C ARG A 35 16.38 -13.92 -3.17
N GLU A 36 16.47 -14.69 -2.10
CA GLU A 36 15.36 -14.84 -1.16
C GLU A 36 15.22 -13.62 -0.27
N THR A 37 14.01 -13.08 -0.21
CA THR A 37 13.69 -11.88 0.58
C THR A 37 13.08 -12.21 1.94
N LYS A 38 12.54 -13.43 2.11
CA LYS A 38 11.88 -13.88 3.34
C LYS A 38 12.84 -14.70 4.19
N VAL A 39 13.02 -14.27 5.44
CA VAL A 39 13.77 -15.04 6.43
C VAL A 39 12.96 -16.30 6.79
N SER A 40 13.45 -17.47 6.39
CA SER A 40 12.89 -18.78 6.75
C SER A 40 13.99 -19.82 6.86
N ILE A 41 13.72 -20.94 7.53
CA ILE A 41 14.72 -22.01 7.71
C ILE A 41 15.11 -22.62 6.36
N ALA A 42 14.16 -22.76 5.43
CA ALA A 42 14.44 -23.20 4.07
C ALA A 42 15.30 -22.20 3.28
N ALA A 43 15.09 -20.89 3.49
CA ALA A 43 15.89 -19.84 2.87
C ALA A 43 17.35 -19.90 3.33
N VAL A 44 17.55 -19.98 4.66
CA VAL A 44 18.88 -20.04 5.26
C VAL A 44 19.61 -21.32 4.87
N ALA A 45 18.89 -22.45 4.81
CA ALA A 45 19.44 -23.73 4.36
C ALA A 45 19.93 -23.67 2.91
N ARG A 46 19.13 -23.09 2.00
CA ARG A 46 19.51 -22.92 0.59
C ARG A 46 20.68 -21.96 0.42
N GLU A 47 20.70 -20.85 1.15
CA GLU A 47 21.79 -19.86 1.12
C GLU A 47 23.11 -20.45 1.66
N ALA A 48 23.05 -21.30 2.68
CA ALA A 48 24.22 -21.96 3.26
C ALA A 48 24.60 -23.30 2.57
N GLY A 49 23.79 -23.76 1.60
CA GLY A 49 24.00 -25.02 0.90
C GLY A 49 23.88 -26.26 1.79
N VAL A 50 23.01 -26.22 2.81
CA VAL A 50 22.75 -27.35 3.73
C VAL A 50 21.31 -27.82 3.64
N SER A 51 21.02 -29.02 4.16
CA SER A 51 19.65 -29.50 4.30
C SER A 51 18.95 -28.81 5.47
N THR A 52 17.63 -28.63 5.36
CA THR A 52 16.80 -28.08 6.44
C THR A 52 16.83 -28.97 7.69
N ALA A 53 16.85 -30.29 7.51
CA ALA A 53 16.95 -31.27 8.59
C ALA A 53 18.22 -31.09 9.43
N LEU A 54 19.35 -30.70 8.81
CA LEU A 54 20.59 -30.44 9.54
C LEU A 54 20.43 -29.28 10.55
N ILE A 55 19.72 -28.21 10.15
CA ILE A 55 19.49 -27.05 11.02
C ILE A 55 18.58 -27.44 12.19
N TYR A 56 17.50 -28.18 11.94
CA TYR A 56 16.59 -28.62 13.00
C TYR A 56 17.26 -29.54 14.02
N ASN A 57 18.11 -30.46 13.55
CA ASN A 57 18.66 -31.52 14.40
C ASN A 57 19.97 -31.13 15.11
N HIS A 58 20.85 -30.39 14.43
CA HIS A 58 22.21 -30.13 14.91
C HIS A 58 22.43 -28.68 15.35
N TYR A 59 21.53 -27.76 14.96
CA TYR A 59 21.67 -26.33 15.25
C TYR A 59 20.36 -25.70 15.76
N PRO A 60 19.78 -26.21 16.87
CA PRO A 60 18.51 -25.71 17.40
C PRO A 60 18.56 -24.21 17.76
N ALA A 61 19.69 -23.73 18.28
CA ALA A 61 19.88 -22.32 18.61
C ALA A 61 19.76 -21.40 17.38
N ILE A 62 20.23 -21.85 16.21
CA ILE A 62 20.08 -21.10 14.95
C ILE A 62 18.63 -21.18 14.47
N ALA A 63 17.98 -22.35 14.59
CA ALA A 63 16.57 -22.51 14.20
C ALA A 63 15.66 -21.53 14.97
N GLU A 64 15.86 -21.37 16.28
CA GLU A 64 15.13 -20.39 17.09
C GLU A 64 15.44 -18.94 16.69
N ALA A 65 16.71 -18.61 16.45
CA ALA A 65 17.07 -17.28 15.96
C ALA A 65 16.41 -16.93 14.61
N ILE A 66 16.26 -17.91 13.72
CA ILE A 66 15.54 -17.73 12.44
C ILE A 66 14.04 -17.50 12.69
N ARG A 67 13.42 -18.25 13.60
CA ARG A 67 12.00 -18.09 13.96
C ARG A 67 11.71 -16.73 14.58
N ASP A 68 12.57 -16.27 15.48
CA ASP A 68 12.46 -14.95 16.08
C ASP A 68 12.58 -13.83 15.04
N ALA A 69 13.56 -13.95 14.15
CA ALA A 69 13.75 -13.00 13.05
C ALA A 69 12.54 -12.98 12.11
N GLN A 70 12.01 -14.15 11.74
CA GLN A 70 10.81 -14.29 10.92
C GLN A 70 9.59 -13.65 11.61
N GLY A 71 9.39 -13.90 12.91
CA GLY A 71 8.28 -13.36 13.68
C GLY A 71 8.35 -11.83 13.87
N ARG A 72 9.54 -11.26 14.05
CA ARG A 72 9.74 -9.80 14.11
C ARG A 72 9.48 -9.14 12.75
N SER A 73 10.02 -9.71 11.67
CA SER A 73 9.79 -9.21 10.30
C SER A 73 8.31 -9.24 9.92
N SER A 74 7.60 -10.33 10.25
CA SER A 74 6.16 -10.45 9.99
C SER A 74 5.32 -9.41 10.73
N ARG A 75 5.65 -9.12 12.01
CA ARG A 75 4.98 -8.08 12.80
C ARG A 75 5.23 -6.69 12.21
N ALA A 76 6.49 -6.33 11.95
CA ALA A 76 6.84 -5.04 11.35
C ALA A 76 6.15 -4.81 10.00
N MET A 77 6.12 -5.81 9.13
CA MET A 77 5.43 -5.73 7.83
C MET A 77 3.92 -5.56 7.98
N ARG A 78 3.31 -6.21 8.98
CA ARG A 78 1.88 -6.06 9.28
C ARG A 78 1.56 -4.65 9.74
N ASP A 79 2.36 -4.11 10.64
CA ASP A 79 2.13 -2.79 11.24
C ASP A 79 2.24 -1.69 10.19
N VAL A 80 3.26 -1.75 9.31
CA VAL A 80 3.40 -0.84 8.16
C VAL A 80 2.18 -0.92 7.26
N LYS A 81 1.77 -2.13 6.84
CA LYS A 81 0.60 -2.32 5.97
C LYS A 81 -0.69 -1.78 6.61
N HIS A 82 -0.84 -1.93 7.93
CA HIS A 82 -1.99 -1.41 8.65
C HIS A 82 -1.98 0.12 8.70
N GLN A 83 -0.82 0.73 8.92
CA GLN A 83 -0.66 2.19 8.88
C GLN A 83 -0.97 2.74 7.48
N ASP A 84 -0.46 2.10 6.43
CA ASP A 84 -0.75 2.48 5.03
C ASP A 84 -2.25 2.40 4.74
N LEU A 85 -2.91 1.32 5.17
CA LEU A 85 -4.35 1.15 4.99
C LEU A 85 -5.15 2.25 5.72
N LEU A 86 -4.74 2.63 6.93
CA LEU A 86 -5.38 3.72 7.66
C LEU A 86 -5.16 5.06 6.97
N ALA A 87 -3.97 5.33 6.45
CA ALA A 87 -3.65 6.56 5.73
C ALA A 87 -4.51 6.68 4.46
N GLU A 88 -4.59 5.62 3.66
CA GLU A 88 -5.40 5.62 2.43
C GLU A 88 -6.91 5.72 2.71
N ARG A 89 -7.39 5.11 3.79
CA ARG A 89 -8.79 5.28 4.23
C ARG A 89 -9.10 6.73 4.63
N LYS A 90 -8.17 7.39 5.34
CA LYS A 90 -8.32 8.82 5.69
C LYS A 90 -8.36 9.70 4.45
N LYS A 91 -7.45 9.51 3.51
CA LYS A 91 -7.45 10.24 2.22
C LYS A 91 -8.74 10.01 1.44
N SER A 92 -9.17 8.76 1.33
CA SER A 92 -10.41 8.40 0.65
C SER A 92 -11.64 9.07 1.27
N LYS A 93 -11.67 9.21 2.61
CA LYS A 93 -12.74 9.93 3.30
C LYS A 93 -12.72 11.42 2.94
N ALA A 94 -11.55 12.07 3.03
CA ALA A 94 -11.40 13.48 2.67
C ALA A 94 -11.80 13.77 1.22
N TYR A 95 -11.38 12.93 0.26
CA TYR A 95 -11.77 13.09 -1.15
C TYR A 95 -13.28 12.92 -1.37
N ARG A 96 -13.95 12.04 -0.62
CA ARG A 96 -15.42 11.91 -0.71
C ARG A 96 -16.15 13.14 -0.18
N GLU A 97 -15.66 13.71 0.92
CA GLU A 97 -16.18 14.96 1.49
C GLU A 97 -16.00 16.11 0.49
N GLU A 98 -14.81 16.25 -0.09
CA GLU A 98 -14.51 17.26 -1.11
C GLU A 98 -15.38 17.11 -2.36
N ILE A 99 -15.57 15.88 -2.87
CA ILE A 99 -16.47 15.62 -4.00
C ILE A 99 -17.91 16.01 -3.67
N ALA A 100 -18.38 15.72 -2.46
CA ALA A 100 -19.73 16.09 -2.03
C ALA A 100 -19.90 17.60 -1.98
N GLU A 101 -18.95 18.34 -1.41
CA GLU A 101 -18.96 19.80 -1.38
C GLU A 101 -18.90 20.42 -2.77
N LEU A 102 -18.02 19.93 -3.64
CA LEU A 102 -17.89 20.42 -5.00
C LEU A 102 -19.17 20.18 -5.80
N ARG A 103 -19.82 19.02 -5.65
CA ARG A 103 -21.10 18.73 -6.27
C ARG A 103 -22.21 19.67 -5.78
N ALA A 104 -22.25 19.97 -4.49
CA ALA A 104 -23.21 20.92 -3.93
C ALA A 104 -22.99 22.34 -4.50
N LYS A 105 -21.73 22.79 -4.59
CA LYS A 105 -21.37 24.08 -5.19
C LYS A 105 -21.75 24.15 -6.67
N ILE A 106 -21.48 23.09 -7.44
CA ILE A 106 -21.86 23.01 -8.87
C ILE A 106 -23.38 23.08 -9.03
N ALA A 107 -24.14 22.32 -8.23
CA ALA A 107 -25.60 22.35 -8.28
C ALA A 107 -26.16 23.74 -7.96
N HIS A 108 -25.59 24.42 -6.96
CA HIS A 108 -25.98 25.77 -6.60
C HIS A 108 -25.68 26.78 -7.72
N LEU A 109 -24.48 26.73 -8.30
CA LEU A 109 -24.10 27.58 -9.43
C LEU A 109 -24.95 27.32 -10.67
N ALA A 110 -25.30 26.06 -10.95
CA ALA A 110 -26.17 25.70 -12.06
C ALA A 110 -27.57 26.31 -11.89
N SER A 111 -28.14 26.22 -10.69
CA SER A 111 -29.43 26.83 -10.36
C SER A 111 -29.42 28.35 -10.54
N ILE A 112 -28.39 29.04 -10.03
CA ILE A 112 -28.23 30.49 -10.20
C ILE A 112 -28.08 30.84 -11.69
N ASN A 113 -27.26 30.10 -12.43
CA ASN A 113 -27.04 30.35 -13.84
C ASN A 113 -28.32 30.18 -14.66
N GLU A 114 -29.18 29.22 -14.31
CA GLU A 114 -30.46 29.01 -14.98
C GLU A 114 -31.39 30.22 -14.81
N VAL A 115 -31.53 30.72 -13.58
CA VAL A 115 -32.29 31.96 -13.30
C VAL A 115 -31.71 33.15 -14.06
N LEU A 116 -30.40 33.33 -14.02
CA LEU A 116 -29.73 34.42 -14.73
C LEU A 116 -29.89 34.34 -16.25
N LEU A 117 -29.88 33.12 -16.81
CA LEU A 117 -30.10 32.92 -18.24
C LEU A 117 -31.53 33.31 -18.64
N ASP A 118 -32.52 32.98 -17.83
CA ASP A 118 -33.90 33.38 -18.06
C ASP A 118 -34.10 34.89 -17.94
N ASP A 119 -33.52 35.51 -16.91
CA ASP A 119 -33.52 36.98 -16.78
C ASP A 119 -32.85 37.64 -18.00
N ASN A 120 -31.72 37.10 -18.46
CA ASN A 120 -31.01 37.62 -19.62
C ASN A 120 -31.84 37.49 -20.91
N ARG A 121 -32.59 36.39 -21.08
CA ARG A 121 -33.52 36.22 -22.20
C ARG A 121 -34.64 37.25 -22.16
N VAL A 122 -35.26 37.47 -21.00
CA VAL A 122 -36.33 38.46 -20.82
C VAL A 122 -35.81 39.87 -21.13
N LEU A 123 -34.64 40.24 -20.59
CA LEU A 123 -34.04 41.54 -20.84
C LEU A 123 -33.68 41.74 -22.32
N LYS A 124 -33.11 40.73 -22.98
CA LYS A 124 -32.82 40.78 -24.42
C LYS A 124 -34.09 40.92 -25.26
N ALA A 125 -35.17 40.24 -24.90
CA ALA A 125 -36.46 40.38 -25.59
C ALA A 125 -37.01 41.81 -25.44
N LYS A 126 -36.94 42.40 -24.24
CA LYS A 126 -37.33 43.80 -23.99
C LYS A 126 -36.48 44.80 -24.79
N MET A 127 -35.18 44.54 -24.93
CA MET A 127 -34.28 45.41 -25.71
C MET A 127 -34.50 45.28 -27.23
N ALA A 128 -34.88 44.10 -27.71
CA ALA A 128 -35.04 43.85 -29.14
C ALA A 128 -36.35 44.40 -29.72
N ASP A 129 -37.41 44.52 -28.92
CA ASP A 129 -38.72 45.02 -29.39
C ASP A 129 -39.28 46.12 -28.46
N PRO A 130 -39.34 47.39 -28.90
CA PRO A 130 -39.78 48.52 -28.07
C PRO A 130 -41.26 48.47 -27.67
N LYS A 131 -42.05 47.53 -28.20
CA LYS A 131 -43.47 47.32 -27.81
C LYS A 131 -43.65 46.35 -26.62
N VAL A 132 -42.60 45.70 -26.14
CA VAL A 132 -42.68 44.79 -24.99
C VAL A 132 -42.63 45.62 -23.69
N VAL A 133 -43.74 45.67 -22.95
CA VAL A 133 -43.89 46.47 -21.71
C VAL A 133 -44.33 45.56 -20.57
N ASP A 134 -43.77 45.74 -19.37
CA ASP A 134 -44.19 44.99 -18.17
C ASP A 134 -45.63 45.33 -17.79
N LEU A 135 -46.49 44.30 -17.70
CA LEU A 135 -47.83 44.43 -17.17
C LEU A 135 -47.75 44.44 -15.65
N THR A 136 -47.70 45.64 -15.04
CA THR A 136 -47.77 45.77 -13.58
C THR A 136 -49.08 45.19 -13.08
N THR A 137 -49.04 44.08 -12.33
CA THR A 137 -50.21 43.54 -11.64
C THR A 137 -50.59 44.51 -10.52
N LYS A 138 -51.65 45.26 -10.75
CA LYS A 138 -52.27 46.18 -9.80
C LYS A 138 -52.60 45.43 -8.50
N ALA A 139 -52.10 45.92 -7.36
CA ALA A 139 -52.41 45.36 -6.05
C ALA A 139 -53.94 45.34 -5.81
N PRO A 140 -54.50 44.33 -5.12
CA PRO A 140 -55.91 44.32 -4.79
C PRO A 140 -56.20 45.48 -3.82
N HIS A 141 -57.05 46.40 -4.26
CA HIS A 141 -57.67 47.39 -3.40
C HIS A 141 -58.81 46.73 -2.62
N GLY A 142 -58.83 46.95 -1.30
CA GLY A 142 -60.00 46.73 -0.44
C GLY A 142 -59.85 45.55 0.50
#